data_AF-A0A2K3LWF7-F1
#
_entry.id   AF-A0A2K3LWF7-F1
#
_cell.length_a   1.000
_cell.length_b   1.000
_cell.length_c   1.000
_cell.angle_alpha   90.00
_cell.angle_beta   90.00
_cell.angle_gamma   90.00
#
_symmetry.space_group_name_H-M   'P 1'
#
loop_
_entity.id
_entity.type
_entity.pdbx_description
1 polymer ?
#
loop_
_entity_poly.entity_id
_entity_poly.type
_entity_poly.pdbx_seq_one_letter_code
_entity_poly.pdbx_strand_id
1 'polypeptide(L)'
;MKAWNTTQEELLTIGGLDVVVFNRILIFSIRVFSVSAIICTILVLPVNYYGRNTIHKDIPFESLEVFTIENVMEGSRWLWSHCLALYIITITACTLLYFEYKNITTLRLVHITGLPPKPSQFTILVRGIPWSADESYCEAVKKFFTYYHASTYLSHQIVYESGAVQKLK
;
A
#
# COMPACT_ATOMS: atom_id res chain seq x y z
N MET A 1 -6.63 26.30 8.73
CA MET A 1 -6.53 25.01 9.46
C MET A 1 -7.92 24.37 9.53
N LYS A 2 -8.28 23.51 8.57
CA LYS A 2 -9.52 22.71 8.56
C LYS A 2 -9.29 21.21 8.27
N ALA A 3 -8.07 20.85 7.86
CA ALA A 3 -7.75 19.53 7.31
C ALA A 3 -7.82 18.36 8.33
N TRP A 4 -7.71 18.63 9.63
CA TRP A 4 -7.77 17.58 10.66
C TRP A 4 -9.20 17.14 11.00
N ASN A 5 -10.20 18.00 10.76
CA ASN A 5 -11.61 17.71 11.09
C ASN A 5 -12.39 17.07 9.94
N THR A 6 -11.76 16.89 8.77
CA THR A 6 -12.46 16.30 7.62
C THR A 6 -12.73 14.82 7.88
N THR A 7 -14.01 14.47 7.90
CA THR A 7 -14.42 13.08 8.17
C THR A 7 -14.14 12.18 6.96
N GLN A 8 -14.03 10.87 7.17
CA GLN A 8 -13.82 9.94 6.07
C GLN A 8 -14.95 9.98 5.03
N GLU A 9 -16.17 10.33 5.45
CA GLU A 9 -17.31 10.46 4.54
C GLU A 9 -17.20 11.72 3.66
N GLU A 10 -16.69 12.82 4.19
CA GLU A 10 -16.36 14.02 3.40
C GLU A 10 -15.22 13.73 2.41
N LEU A 11 -14.21 12.98 2.81
CA LEU A 11 -13.12 12.57 1.90
C LEU A 11 -13.62 11.64 0.79
N LEU A 12 -14.53 10.71 1.11
CA LEU A 12 -15.11 9.80 0.13
C LEU A 12 -15.98 10.53 -0.89
N THR A 13 -16.75 11.53 -0.44
CA THR A 13 -17.65 12.30 -1.32
C THR A 13 -16.90 13.28 -2.22
N ILE A 14 -15.80 13.87 -1.74
CA ILE A 14 -15.00 14.86 -2.50
C ILE A 14 -13.94 14.19 -3.38
N GLY A 15 -13.22 13.20 -2.85
CA GLY A 15 -12.00 12.65 -3.46
C GLY A 15 -12.09 11.18 -3.89
N GLY A 16 -13.21 10.50 -3.61
CA GLY A 16 -13.38 9.08 -3.91
C GLY A 16 -12.59 8.15 -2.98
N LEU A 17 -12.66 6.85 -3.29
CA LEU A 17 -12.10 5.79 -2.45
C LEU A 17 -10.55 5.86 -2.35
N ASP A 18 -9.88 6.26 -3.42
CA ASP A 18 -8.41 6.28 -3.49
C ASP A 18 -7.79 7.29 -2.51
N VAL A 19 -8.43 8.47 -2.36
CA VAL A 19 -8.00 9.49 -1.39
C VAL A 19 -8.15 8.99 0.05
N VAL A 20 -9.23 8.26 0.34
CA VAL A 20 -9.45 7.66 1.66
C VAL A 20 -8.39 6.61 1.96
N VAL A 21 -8.04 5.77 0.99
CA VAL A 21 -6.97 4.76 1.13
C VAL A 21 -5.62 5.42 1.36
N PHE A 22 -5.27 6.47 0.59
CA PHE A 22 -4.03 7.20 0.77
C PHE A 22 -3.92 7.84 2.17
N ASN A 23 -4.98 8.50 2.63
CA ASN A 23 -5.00 9.09 3.98
C ASN A 23 -4.82 8.03 5.07
N ARG A 24 -5.42 6.85 4.91
CA ARG A 24 -5.23 5.71 5.84
C ARG A 24 -3.78 5.22 5.87
N ILE A 25 -3.09 5.17 4.74
CA ILE A 25 -1.67 4.80 4.68
C ILE A 25 -0.81 5.80 5.47
N LEU A 26 -1.09 7.11 5.38
CA LEU A 26 -0.38 8.12 6.15
C LEU A 26 -0.62 7.97 7.66
N ILE A 27 -1.87 7.82 8.09
CA ILE A 27 -2.22 7.62 9.50
C ILE A 27 -1.58 6.32 10.04
N PHE A 28 -1.62 5.25 9.26
CA PHE A 28 -0.98 3.98 9.58
C PHE A 28 0.53 4.16 9.78
N SER A 29 1.19 4.85 8.85
CA SER A 29 2.63 5.12 8.93
C SER A 29 2.98 5.90 10.20
N ILE A 30 2.25 6.99 10.50
CA ILE A 30 2.45 7.78 11.72
C ILE A 30 2.28 6.91 12.97
N ARG A 31 1.28 6.03 13.04
CA ARG A 31 1.08 5.13 14.18
C ARG A 31 2.24 4.16 14.38
N VAL A 32 2.71 3.52 13.30
CA VAL A 32 3.84 2.58 13.36
C VAL A 32 5.13 3.30 13.77
N PHE A 33 5.40 4.48 13.19
CA PHE A 33 6.56 5.29 13.54
C PHE A 33 6.51 5.78 14.99
N SER A 34 5.35 6.21 15.49
CA SER A 34 5.20 6.63 16.89
C SER A 34 5.52 5.51 17.87
N VAL A 35 5.00 4.29 17.65
CA VAL A 35 5.31 3.14 18.53
C VAL A 35 6.80 2.78 18.43
N SER A 36 7.34 2.77 17.21
CA SER A 36 8.76 2.50 16.98
C SER A 36 9.66 3.53 17.66
N ALA A 37 9.30 4.82 17.59
CA ALA A 37 10.04 5.90 18.24
C ALA A 37 10.06 5.74 19.76
N ILE A 38 8.93 5.36 20.38
CA ILE A 38 8.86 5.11 21.83
C ILE A 38 9.77 3.92 22.21
N ILE A 39 9.68 2.81 21.49
CA ILE A 39 10.49 1.61 21.75
C ILE A 39 11.98 1.93 21.57
N CYS A 40 12.33 2.61 20.48
CA CYS A 40 13.71 3.00 20.22
C CYS A 40 14.24 3.95 21.30
N THR A 41 13.44 4.90 21.78
CA THR A 41 13.87 5.86 22.81
C THR A 41 14.05 5.21 24.17
N ILE A 42 13.16 4.29 24.57
CA ILE A 42 13.19 3.65 25.90
C ILE A 42 14.20 2.50 25.96
N LEU A 43 14.38 1.76 24.87
CA LEU A 43 15.14 0.51 24.88
C LEU A 43 16.42 0.61 24.05
N VAL A 44 16.34 1.00 22.78
CA VAL A 44 17.49 1.00 21.87
C VAL A 44 18.50 2.10 22.24
N LEU A 45 18.01 3.30 22.53
CA LEU A 45 18.84 4.48 22.79
C LEU A 45 19.69 4.33 24.07
N PRO A 46 19.15 3.89 25.22
CA PRO A 46 19.97 3.69 26.42
C PRO A 46 20.95 2.53 26.26
N VAL A 47 20.53 1.45 25.58
CA VAL A 47 21.40 0.29 25.32
C VAL A 47 22.60 0.69 24.46
N ASN A 48 22.39 1.53 23.44
CA ASN A 48 23.48 2.07 22.64
C ASN A 48 24.38 2.98 23.46
N TYR A 49 23.80 3.91 24.22
CA TYR A 49 24.57 4.88 24.99
C TYR A 49 25.50 4.22 26.04
N TYR A 50 25.01 3.21 26.76
CA TYR A 50 25.78 2.47 27.76
C TYR A 50 26.50 1.22 27.19
N GLY A 51 26.60 1.10 25.87
CA GLY A 51 27.18 -0.07 25.19
C GLY A 51 28.68 -0.31 25.48
N ARG A 52 29.40 0.76 25.84
CA ARG A 52 30.82 0.73 26.21
C ARG A 52 31.06 1.52 27.50
N ASN A 53 32.00 1.06 28.32
CA ASN A 53 32.46 1.77 29.53
C ASN A 53 33.39 2.93 29.16
N THR A 54 32.86 3.96 28.53
CA THR A 54 33.57 5.22 28.24
C THR A 54 33.10 6.33 29.19
N ILE A 55 33.97 7.31 29.45
CA ILE A 55 33.56 8.53 30.17
C ILE A 55 32.74 9.37 29.19
N HIS A 56 31.43 9.38 29.37
CA HIS A 56 30.54 10.25 28.58
C HIS A 56 30.73 11.72 28.98
N LYS A 57 30.74 12.59 27.97
CA LYS A 57 30.64 14.04 28.09
C LYS A 57 29.19 14.45 28.32
N ASP A 58 28.96 15.72 28.61
CA ASP A 58 27.60 16.28 28.60
C ASP A 58 26.95 16.03 27.23
N ILE A 59 25.73 15.48 27.25
CA ILE A 59 24.91 15.10 26.07
C ILE A 59 24.98 16.09 24.88
N PRO A 60 24.89 17.43 25.06
CA PRO A 60 24.97 18.37 23.94
C PRO A 60 26.32 18.38 23.19
N PHE A 61 27.37 17.79 23.76
CA PHE A 61 28.70 17.68 23.15
C PHE A 61 29.07 16.24 22.76
N GLU A 62 28.12 15.30 22.88
CA GLU A 62 28.32 13.92 22.47
C GLU A 62 28.15 13.74 20.96
N SER A 63 28.93 12.83 20.39
CA SER A 63 28.78 12.44 18.99
C SER A 63 27.54 11.55 18.82
N LEU A 64 26.87 11.64 17.67
CA LEU A 64 25.70 10.80 17.39
C LEU A 64 26.05 9.30 17.33
N GLU A 65 27.32 8.97 17.09
CA GLU A 65 27.85 7.60 17.02
C GLU A 65 27.63 6.84 18.34
N VAL A 66 27.68 7.52 19.50
CA VAL A 66 27.45 6.94 20.83
C VAL A 66 26.02 6.40 20.99
N PHE A 67 25.06 6.92 20.22
CA PHE A 67 23.67 6.48 20.23
C PHE A 67 23.34 5.42 19.19
N THR A 68 24.35 4.91 18.47
CA THR A 68 24.19 3.86 17.46
C THR A 68 24.66 2.50 17.96
N ILE A 69 24.35 1.46 17.19
CA ILE A 69 24.77 0.08 17.49
C ILE A 69 26.30 -0.08 17.48
N GLU A 70 27.03 0.85 16.85
CA GLU A 70 28.51 0.84 16.81
C GLU A 70 29.14 1.05 18.19
N ASN A 71 28.41 1.69 19.12
CA ASN A 71 28.88 1.85 20.49
C ASN A 71 28.71 0.58 21.35
N VAL A 72 28.05 -0.46 20.83
CA VAL A 72 27.88 -1.75 21.51
C VAL A 72 29.03 -2.68 21.14
N MET A 73 29.72 -3.24 22.15
CA MET A 73 30.84 -4.16 21.92
C MET A 73 30.40 -5.44 21.17
N GLU A 74 31.25 -5.92 20.26
CA GLU A 74 31.03 -7.21 19.58
C GLU A 74 30.96 -8.37 20.59
N GLY A 75 30.01 -9.29 20.38
CA GLY A 75 29.76 -10.42 21.31
C GLY A 75 29.01 -10.04 22.60
N SER A 76 28.60 -8.78 22.74
CA SER A 76 27.86 -8.30 23.89
C SER A 76 26.43 -8.87 23.96
N ARG A 77 26.00 -9.25 25.17
CA ARG A 77 24.61 -9.70 25.44
C ARG A 77 23.57 -8.61 25.15
N TRP A 78 23.98 -7.34 25.13
CA TRP A 78 23.12 -6.19 24.88
C TRP A 78 22.55 -6.16 23.44
N LEU A 79 23.19 -6.84 22.48
CA LEU A 79 22.68 -6.96 21.11
C LEU A 79 21.31 -7.66 21.03
N TRP A 80 21.01 -8.56 21.98
CA TRP A 80 19.71 -9.23 22.02
C TRP A 80 18.55 -8.24 22.26
N SER A 81 18.80 -7.13 22.97
CA SER A 81 17.81 -6.07 23.17
C SER A 81 17.37 -5.45 21.83
N HIS A 82 18.28 -5.30 20.87
CA HIS A 82 17.94 -4.84 19.52
C HIS A 82 17.05 -5.84 18.79
N CYS A 83 17.38 -7.14 18.87
CA CYS A 83 16.54 -8.19 18.30
C CYS A 83 15.14 -8.17 18.91
N LEU A 84 15.04 -8.06 20.25
CA LEU A 84 13.78 -7.96 20.96
C LEU A 84 12.96 -6.75 20.51
N ALA A 85 13.59 -5.57 20.42
CA ALA A 85 12.93 -4.36 19.94
C ALA A 85 12.39 -4.53 18.51
N LEU A 86 13.20 -5.10 17.61
CA LEU A 86 12.79 -5.40 16.24
C LEU A 86 11.60 -6.36 16.18
N TYR A 87 11.59 -7.41 17.00
CA TYR A 87 10.44 -8.33 17.09
C TYR A 87 9.18 -7.62 17.56
N ILE A 88 9.26 -6.79 18.62
CA ILE A 88 8.11 -6.05 19.13
C ILE A 88 7.58 -5.09 18.05
N ILE A 89 8.45 -4.30 17.43
CA ILE A 89 8.06 -3.36 16.37
C ILE A 89 7.40 -4.10 15.20
N THR A 90 7.97 -5.24 14.79
CA THR A 90 7.44 -6.06 13.68
C THR A 90 6.06 -6.62 14.04
N ILE A 91 5.89 -7.21 15.23
CA ILE A 91 4.61 -7.76 15.68
C ILE A 91 3.54 -6.65 15.74
N THR A 92 3.88 -5.48 16.30
CA THR A 92 2.96 -4.34 16.34
C THR A 92 2.59 -3.86 14.94
N ALA A 93 3.56 -3.69 14.04
CA ALA A 93 3.32 -3.27 12.67
C ALA A 93 2.42 -4.27 11.92
N CYS A 94 2.71 -5.57 12.01
CA CYS A 94 1.89 -6.62 11.41
C CYS A 94 0.47 -6.65 11.97
N THR A 95 0.31 -6.44 13.29
CA THR A 95 -1.01 -6.41 13.94
C THR A 95 -1.82 -5.21 13.45
N LEU A 96 -1.23 -4.02 13.45
CA LEU A 96 -1.89 -2.81 12.92
C LEU A 96 -2.24 -2.96 11.43
N LEU A 97 -1.34 -3.55 10.65
CA LEU A 97 -1.54 -3.79 9.23
C LEU A 97 -2.72 -4.73 8.99
N TYR A 98 -2.82 -5.81 9.78
CA TYR A 98 -3.93 -6.75 9.70
C TYR A 98 -5.29 -6.07 9.95
N PHE A 99 -5.37 -5.21 10.97
CA PHE A 99 -6.60 -4.46 11.26
C PHE A 99 -6.95 -3.46 10.15
N GLU A 100 -6.00 -2.69 9.63
CA GLU A 100 -6.26 -1.77 8.51
C GLU A 100 -6.65 -2.52 7.24
N TYR A 101 -5.98 -3.64 6.94
CA TYR A 101 -6.32 -4.47 5.79
C TYR A 101 -7.77 -4.99 5.87
N LYS A 102 -8.18 -5.49 7.04
CA LYS A 102 -9.56 -5.95 7.27
C LYS A 102 -10.58 -4.82 7.09
N ASN A 103 -10.25 -3.62 7.57
CA ASN A 103 -11.12 -2.44 7.43
C ASN A 103 -11.25 -2.02 5.96
N ILE A 104 -10.13 -1.92 5.22
CA ILE A 104 -10.13 -1.55 3.80
C ILE A 104 -10.89 -2.58 2.96
N THR A 105 -10.70 -3.87 3.24
CA THR A 105 -11.40 -4.95 2.54
C THR A 105 -12.92 -4.84 2.75
N THR A 106 -13.35 -4.59 3.98
CA THR A 106 -14.78 -4.37 4.30
C THR A 106 -15.34 -3.15 3.58
N LEU A 107 -14.62 -2.02 3.61
CA LEU A 107 -15.02 -0.79 2.93
C LEU A 107 -15.15 -0.99 1.41
N ARG A 108 -14.18 -1.69 0.80
CA ARG A 108 -14.19 -2.02 -0.62
C ARG A 108 -15.35 -2.95 -0.98
N LEU A 109 -15.64 -3.93 -0.14
CA LEU A 109 -16.76 -4.85 -0.34
C LEU A 109 -18.09 -4.09 -0.31
N VAL A 110 -18.32 -3.26 0.71
CA VAL A 110 -19.52 -2.40 0.79
C VAL A 110 -19.64 -1.48 -0.42
N HIS A 111 -18.53 -0.91 -0.87
CA HIS A 111 -18.52 -0.06 -2.07
C HIS A 111 -18.88 -0.85 -3.33
N ILE A 112 -18.34 -2.06 -3.52
CA ILE A 112 -18.65 -2.89 -4.69
C ILE A 112 -20.12 -3.36 -4.67
N THR A 113 -20.65 -3.76 -3.52
CA THR A 113 -22.02 -4.28 -3.40
C THR A 113 -23.08 -3.18 -3.39
N GLY A 114 -22.73 -1.97 -2.93
CA GLY A 114 -23.66 -0.84 -2.83
C GLY A 114 -23.73 0.04 -4.09
N LEU A 115 -22.80 -0.11 -5.03
CA LEU A 115 -22.81 0.67 -6.27
C LEU A 115 -23.88 0.15 -7.25
N PRO A 116 -24.58 1.06 -7.96
CA PRO A 116 -25.44 0.65 -9.06
C PRO A 116 -24.61 -0.04 -10.16
N PRO A 117 -25.23 -0.92 -10.98
CA PRO A 117 -24.53 -1.66 -12.02
C PRO A 117 -23.75 -0.72 -12.94
N LYS A 118 -22.42 -0.83 -12.94
CA LYS A 118 -21.54 -0.03 -13.81
C LYS A 118 -21.17 -0.84 -15.05
N PRO A 119 -21.08 -0.25 -16.26
CA PRO A 119 -20.64 -0.95 -17.46
C PRO A 119 -19.30 -1.68 -17.30
N SER A 120 -18.40 -1.14 -16.47
CA SER A 120 -17.11 -1.77 -16.15
C SER A 120 -17.22 -3.13 -15.45
N GLN A 121 -18.34 -3.43 -14.79
CA GLN A 121 -18.58 -4.74 -14.16
C GLN A 121 -18.97 -5.81 -15.17
N PHE A 122 -19.42 -5.42 -16.37
CA PHE A 122 -19.89 -6.32 -17.43
C PHE A 122 -18.97 -6.31 -18.67
N THR A 123 -17.89 -5.54 -18.64
CA THR A 123 -16.97 -5.39 -19.77
C THR A 123 -15.64 -6.07 -19.43
N ILE A 124 -15.19 -6.98 -20.29
CA ILE A 124 -13.87 -7.63 -20.17
C ILE A 124 -12.92 -7.09 -21.23
N LEU A 125 -11.64 -6.91 -20.85
CA LEU A 125 -10.59 -6.54 -21.78
C LEU A 125 -9.91 -7.80 -22.31
N VAL A 126 -10.09 -8.07 -23.60
CA VAL A 126 -9.45 -9.20 -24.30
C VAL A 126 -8.18 -8.70 -25.00
N ARG A 127 -7.05 -9.38 -24.79
CA ARG A 127 -5.75 -9.05 -25.38
C ARG A 127 -5.15 -10.30 -26.04
N GLY A 128 -4.25 -10.10 -27.01
CA GLY A 128 -3.52 -11.19 -27.65
C GLY A 128 -4.39 -12.04 -28.58
N ILE A 129 -5.33 -11.42 -29.31
CA ILE A 129 -6.16 -12.11 -30.30
C ILE A 129 -5.23 -12.62 -31.42
N PRO A 130 -5.23 -13.92 -31.75
CA PRO A 130 -4.36 -14.45 -32.79
C PRO A 130 -4.74 -13.86 -34.15
N TRP A 131 -3.72 -13.56 -34.95
CA TRP A 131 -3.93 -13.12 -36.33
C TRP A 131 -4.32 -14.30 -37.21
N SER A 132 -5.28 -14.07 -38.11
CA SER A 132 -5.68 -15.01 -39.15
C SER A 132 -5.73 -14.30 -40.49
N ALA A 133 -5.33 -15.00 -41.56
CA ALA A 133 -5.46 -14.50 -42.93
C ALA A 133 -6.90 -14.58 -43.44
N ASP A 134 -7.69 -15.52 -42.90
CA ASP A 134 -9.02 -15.87 -43.41
C ASP A 134 -10.15 -15.07 -42.75
N GLU A 135 -9.91 -14.49 -41.55
CA GLU A 135 -10.92 -13.76 -40.79
C GLU A 135 -10.38 -12.48 -40.16
N SER A 136 -11.25 -11.47 -40.07
CA SER A 136 -10.92 -10.23 -39.35
C SER A 136 -10.96 -10.47 -37.83
N TYR A 137 -10.22 -9.67 -37.07
CA TYR A 137 -10.25 -9.72 -35.60
C TYR A 137 -11.67 -9.56 -35.02
N CYS A 138 -12.51 -8.75 -35.65
CA CYS A 138 -13.92 -8.56 -35.27
C CYS A 138 -14.70 -9.88 -35.36
N GLU A 139 -14.58 -10.58 -36.50
CA GLU A 139 -15.26 -11.85 -36.72
C GLU A 139 -14.69 -12.98 -35.85
N ALA A 140 -13.36 -13.03 -35.67
CA ALA A 140 -12.71 -13.99 -34.78
C ALA A 140 -13.24 -13.90 -33.34
N VAL A 141 -13.30 -12.67 -32.78
CA VAL A 141 -13.83 -12.41 -31.44
C VAL A 141 -15.31 -12.77 -31.37
N LYS A 142 -16.11 -12.29 -32.33
CA LYS A 142 -17.54 -12.56 -32.38
C LYS A 142 -17.83 -14.06 -32.42
N LYS A 143 -17.16 -14.81 -33.29
CA LYS A 143 -17.31 -16.26 -33.43
C LYS A 143 -16.94 -16.99 -32.14
N PHE A 144 -15.81 -16.62 -31.52
CA PHE A 144 -15.37 -17.21 -30.26
C PHE A 144 -16.39 -17.03 -29.13
N PHE A 145 -16.82 -15.79 -28.87
CA PHE A 145 -17.75 -15.51 -27.77
C PHE A 145 -19.17 -15.98 -28.05
N THR A 146 -19.61 -15.99 -29.31
CA THR A 146 -20.91 -16.56 -29.67
C THR A 146 -20.91 -18.08 -29.50
N TYR A 147 -19.79 -18.76 -29.77
CA TYR A 147 -19.69 -20.21 -29.63
C TYR A 147 -19.57 -20.65 -28.16
N TYR A 148 -18.65 -20.05 -27.40
CA TYR A 148 -18.36 -20.48 -26.02
C TYR A 148 -19.21 -19.78 -24.95
N HIS A 149 -19.73 -18.59 -25.22
CA HIS A 149 -20.41 -17.72 -24.25
C HIS A 149 -21.74 -17.17 -24.79
N ALA A 150 -22.45 -17.96 -25.62
CA ALA A 150 -23.66 -17.55 -26.33
C ALA A 150 -24.72 -16.87 -25.46
N SER A 151 -24.92 -17.33 -24.22
CA SER A 151 -25.95 -16.84 -23.31
C SER A 151 -25.59 -15.53 -22.60
N THR A 152 -24.31 -15.16 -22.54
CA THR A 152 -23.82 -13.99 -21.80
C THR A 152 -23.19 -12.93 -22.71
N TYR A 153 -22.84 -13.29 -23.94
CA TYR A 153 -22.23 -12.37 -24.89
C TYR A 153 -23.25 -11.33 -25.38
N LEU A 154 -22.91 -10.05 -25.24
CA LEU A 154 -23.75 -8.93 -25.67
C LEU A 154 -23.17 -8.24 -26.91
N SER A 155 -21.95 -7.73 -26.81
CA SER A 155 -21.25 -7.01 -27.88
C SER A 155 -19.75 -6.96 -27.62
N HIS A 156 -18.98 -6.47 -28.58
CA HIS A 156 -17.56 -6.18 -28.43
C HIS A 156 -17.20 -4.88 -29.16
N GLN A 157 -16.06 -4.30 -28.80
CA GLN A 157 -15.49 -3.14 -29.48
C GLN A 157 -13.99 -3.37 -29.68
N ILE A 158 -13.53 -3.30 -30.93
CA ILE A 158 -12.10 -3.41 -31.26
C ILE A 158 -11.41 -2.08 -30.97
N VAL A 159 -10.30 -2.13 -30.25
CA VAL A 159 -9.46 -0.96 -29.96
C VAL A 159 -8.36 -0.89 -31.02
N TYR A 160 -8.30 0.24 -31.72
CA TYR A 160 -7.28 0.51 -32.73
C TYR A 160 -6.27 1.54 -32.21
N GLU A 161 -5.01 1.39 -32.61
CA GLU A 161 -3.97 2.37 -32.32
C GLU A 161 -4.24 3.67 -33.10
N SER A 162 -4.56 4.76 -32.40
CA SER A 162 -4.98 6.02 -33.02
C SER A 162 -3.87 7.09 -33.08
N GLY A 163 -2.59 6.69 -33.05
CA GLY A 163 -1.45 7.61 -32.88
C GLY A 163 -1.37 8.77 -33.88
N ALA A 164 -1.89 8.62 -35.10
CA ALA A 164 -1.98 9.71 -36.08
C ALA A 164 -3.25 10.58 -35.93
N VAL A 165 -4.36 10.00 -35.48
CA VAL A 165 -5.66 10.67 -35.32
C VAL A 165 -5.71 11.49 -34.04
N GLN A 166 -5.03 11.05 -32.98
CA GLN A 166 -4.96 11.75 -31.70
C GLN A 166 -4.15 13.06 -31.77
N LYS A 167 -3.26 13.20 -32.76
CA LYS A 167 -2.45 14.41 -33.03
C LYS A 167 -3.19 15.49 -33.82
N LEU A 168 -4.38 15.19 -34.36
CA LEU A 168 -5.21 16.13 -35.11
C LEU A 168 -6.26 16.84 -34.23
N LYS A 169 -6.17 16.67 -32.91
CA LYS A 169 -7.02 17.31 -31.90
C LYS A 169 -6.19 18.21 -31.02
#